data_AF-A0A359CBY4-F1
#
_entry.id   AF-A0A359CBY4-F1
#
_cell.length_a   1.000
_cell.length_b   1.000
_cell.length_c   1.000
_cell.angle_alpha   90.00
_cell.angle_beta   90.00
_cell.angle_gamma   90.00
#
_symmetry.space_group_name_H-M   'P 1'
#
loop_
_entity.id
_entity.type
_entity.pdbx_description
1 polymer ?
#
loop_
_entity_poly.entity_id
_entity_poly.type
_entity_poly.pdbx_seq_one_letter_code
_entity_poly.pdbx_strand_id
1 'polypeptide(L)'
;MKEGAHDFIGKPFHRDQLLLAVEKALERQRLAAEVRDLRIRASGVEREIISVSPAMKRVLAMADRVAGTDATVLITGESGTGKEAVARRVHVRSPRAQGPFVAVNCAA
;
A
#
# COMPACT_ATOMS: atom_id res chain seq x y z
N MET A 1 -10.51 23.24 10.41
CA MET A 1 -11.45 22.60 9.46
C MET A 1 -11.33 23.10 8.01
N LYS A 2 -10.16 23.60 7.57
CA LYS A 2 -9.89 23.93 6.15
C LYS A 2 -8.57 23.35 5.59
N GLU A 3 -7.72 22.74 6.43
CA GLU A 3 -6.38 22.25 6.05
C GLU A 3 -6.14 20.77 6.42
N GLY A 4 -7.19 19.95 6.52
CA GLY A 4 -7.03 18.49 6.73
C GLY A 4 -6.99 18.00 8.18
N ALA A 5 -7.19 18.87 9.18
CA ALA A 5 -7.41 18.44 10.55
C ALA A 5 -8.70 17.61 10.67
N HIS A 6 -8.60 16.39 11.21
CA HIS A 6 -9.73 15.47 11.38
C HIS A 6 -10.72 15.97 12.45
N ASP A 7 -10.21 16.43 13.59
CA ASP A 7 -11.02 16.96 14.69
C ASP A 7 -10.23 18.03 15.45
N PHE A 8 -10.93 18.81 16.29
CA PHE A 8 -10.35 19.82 17.17
C PHE A 8 -10.83 19.60 18.61
N ILE A 9 -9.90 19.60 19.56
CA ILE A 9 -10.21 19.50 20.99
C ILE A 9 -9.75 20.78 21.68
N GLY A 10 -10.72 21.56 22.16
CA GLY A 10 -10.47 22.77 22.95
C GLY A 10 -9.98 22.43 24.35
N LYS A 11 -9.08 23.24 24.91
CA LYS A 11 -8.66 23.14 26.31
C LYS A 11 -9.59 23.99 27.20
N PRO A 12 -9.85 23.58 28.46
CA PRO A 12 -9.51 22.27 29.06
C PRO A 12 -10.43 21.16 28.52
N PHE A 13 -9.92 19.93 28.39
CA PHE A 13 -10.69 18.77 27.91
C PHE A 13 -10.64 17.61 28.89
N HIS A 14 -11.64 16.73 28.81
CA HIS A 14 -11.69 15.48 29.57
C HIS A 14 -10.95 14.36 28.84
N ARG A 15 -10.31 13.48 29.59
CA ARG A 15 -9.55 12.34 29.04
C ARG A 15 -10.40 11.47 28.11
N ASP A 16 -11.64 11.19 28.48
CA ASP A 16 -12.53 10.31 27.71
C ASP A 16 -12.91 10.93 26.36
N GLN A 17 -13.07 12.27 26.32
CA GLN A 17 -13.32 13.01 25.09
C GLN A 17 -12.13 12.90 24.13
N LEU A 18 -10.90 12.99 24.65
CA LEU A 18 -9.68 12.81 23.85
C LEU A 18 -9.57 11.37 23.32
N LEU A 19 -9.78 10.37 24.17
CA LEU A 19 -9.71 8.96 23.77
C LEU A 19 -10.73 8.65 22.67
N LEU A 20 -11.97 9.10 22.84
CA LEU A 20 -13.03 8.90 21.85
C LEU A 20 -12.70 9.57 20.50
N ALA A 21 -12.13 10.77 20.53
CA ALA A 21 -11.74 11.47 19.30
C ALA A 21 -10.60 10.75 18.56
N VAL A 22 -9.61 10.23 19.28
CA VAL A 22 -8.50 9.44 18.72
C VAL A 22 -9.01 8.13 18.13
N GLU A 23 -9.87 7.42 18.86
CA GLU A 23 -10.46 6.16 18.39
C GLU A 23 -11.23 6.35 17.08
N LYS A 24 -12.10 7.37 17.01
CA LYS A 24 -12.84 7.71 15.79
C LYS A 24 -11.92 8.07 14.63
N ALA A 25 -10.83 8.79 14.89
CA ALA A 25 -9.86 9.15 13.86
C ALA A 25 -9.15 7.91 13.28
N LEU A 26 -8.73 6.99 14.15
CA LEU A 26 -8.07 5.74 13.74
C LEU A 26 -9.02 4.82 12.99
N GLU A 27 -10.26 4.67 13.46
CA GLU A 27 -11.28 3.86 12.79
C GLU A 27 -11.58 4.40 11.39
N ARG A 28 -11.76 5.71 11.26
CA ARG A 28 -12.00 6.34 9.96
C ARG A 28 -10.81 6.18 9.01
N GLN A 29 -9.58 6.29 9.51
CA GLN A 29 -8.38 6.06 8.71
C GLN A 29 -8.31 4.61 8.20
N ARG A 30 -8.64 3.64 9.07
CA ARG A 30 -8.71 2.22 8.71
C ARG A 30 -9.76 1.97 7.63
N LEU A 31 -10.99 2.46 7.82
CA LEU A 31 -12.08 2.32 6.86
C LEU A 31 -11.75 2.99 5.52
N ALA A 32 -11.13 4.16 5.53
CA ALA A 32 -10.71 4.84 4.31
C ALA A 32 -9.64 4.04 3.54
N ALA A 33 -8.71 3.39 4.24
CA ALA A 33 -7.72 2.50 3.64
C ALA A 33 -8.37 1.25 3.04
N GLU A 34 -9.31 0.64 3.75
CA GLU A 34 -10.06 -0.53 3.29
C GLU A 34 -10.90 -0.24 2.05
N VAL A 35 -11.65 0.88 2.06
CA VAL A 35 -12.40 1.33 0.88
C VAL A 35 -11.47 1.59 -0.31
N ARG A 36 -10.28 2.15 -0.08
CA ARG A 36 -9.29 2.38 -1.15
C ARG A 36 -8.78 1.05 -1.72
N ASP A 37 -8.45 0.09 -0.87
CA ASP A 37 -7.99 -1.24 -1.30
C ASP A 37 -9.08 -1.99 -2.07
N LEU A 38 -10.31 -2.00 -1.52
CA LEU A 38 -11.48 -2.61 -2.17
C LEU A 38 -11.77 -1.96 -3.53
N ARG A 39 -11.65 -0.64 -3.66
CA ARG A 39 -11.80 0.05 -4.96
C ARG A 39 -10.73 -0.35 -5.96
N ILE A 40 -9.48 -0.50 -5.53
CA ILE A 40 -8.39 -0.99 -6.39
C ILE A 40 -8.70 -2.40 -6.87
N ARG A 41 -9.06 -3.32 -5.97
CA ARG A 41 -9.46 -4.70 -6.32
C ARG A 41 -10.68 -4.73 -7.26
N ALA A 42 -11.74 -3.98 -6.93
CA ALA A 42 -13.00 -3.96 -7.68
C ALA A 42 -12.87 -3.30 -9.06
N SER A 43 -11.94 -2.36 -9.24
CA SER A 43 -11.65 -1.78 -10.56
C SER A 43 -11.12 -2.79 -11.57
N GLY A 44 -10.79 -4.03 -11.15
CA GLY A 44 -10.16 -5.04 -12.00
C GLY A 44 -8.74 -4.66 -12.43
N VAL A 45 -8.26 -3.50 -12.01
CA VAL A 45 -6.91 -3.01 -12.25
C VAL A 45 -5.98 -3.61 -11.20
N GLU A 46 -5.85 -4.93 -11.20
CA GLU A 46 -4.49 -5.46 -11.09
C GLU A 46 -3.75 -4.81 -12.26
N ARG A 47 -2.91 -3.80 -12.01
CA ARG A 47 -2.12 -3.16 -13.07
C ARG A 47 -1.20 -4.24 -13.63
N GLU A 48 -1.69 -4.99 -14.59
CA GLU A 48 -0.91 -5.97 -15.30
C GLU A 48 0.28 -5.22 -15.90
N ILE A 49 1.49 -5.66 -15.57
CA ILE A 49 2.70 -5.00 -16.04
C ILE A 49 2.77 -5.27 -17.54
N ILE A 50 2.40 -4.27 -18.35
CA ILE A 50 2.51 -4.35 -19.79
C ILE A 50 4.00 -4.40 -20.14
N SER A 51 4.42 -5.51 -20.74
CA SER A 51 5.81 -5.75 -21.06
C SER A 51 5.95 -6.54 -22.36
N VAL A 52 6.70 -5.99 -23.30
CA VAL A 52 7.06 -6.66 -24.56
C VAL A 52 8.52 -7.12 -24.59
N SER A 53 9.37 -6.61 -23.69
CA SER A 53 10.81 -6.89 -23.74
C SER A 53 11.17 -8.24 -23.07
N PRO A 54 12.08 -9.03 -23.66
CA PRO A 54 12.54 -10.28 -23.05
C PRO A 54 13.19 -10.08 -21.68
N ALA A 55 13.89 -8.96 -21.48
CA ALA A 55 14.52 -8.63 -20.21
C ALA A 55 13.49 -8.48 -19.09
N MET A 56 12.40 -7.76 -19.36
CA MET A 56 11.36 -7.54 -18.37
C MET A 56 10.53 -8.80 -18.13
N LYS A 57 10.31 -9.65 -19.15
CA LYS A 57 9.75 -11.00 -18.94
C LYS A 57 10.56 -11.83 -17.95
N ARG A 58 11.90 -11.78 -18.01
CA ARG A 58 12.78 -12.47 -17.04
C ARG A 58 12.62 -11.91 -15.62
N VAL A 59 12.50 -10.59 -15.47
CA VAL A 59 12.27 -9.96 -14.17
C VAL A 59 10.91 -10.37 -13.60
N LEU A 60 9.85 -10.40 -14.41
CA LEU A 60 8.53 -10.86 -13.97
C LEU A 60 8.53 -12.33 -13.55
N ALA A 61 9.21 -13.20 -14.31
CA ALA A 61 9.37 -14.61 -13.95
C ALA A 61 10.21 -14.80 -12.66
N MET A 62 11.16 -13.91 -12.40
CA MET A 62 11.90 -13.90 -11.13
C MET A 62 11.02 -13.44 -9.97
N ALA A 63 10.24 -12.37 -10.17
CA ALA A 63 9.27 -11.86 -9.20
C ALA A 63 8.26 -12.94 -8.79
N ASP A 64 7.73 -13.68 -9.76
CA ASP A 64 6.77 -14.77 -9.49
C ASP A 64 7.40 -15.92 -8.70
N ARG A 65 8.69 -16.24 -8.95
CA ARG A 65 9.41 -17.27 -8.20
C ARG A 65 9.66 -16.86 -6.75
N VAL A 66 10.11 -15.62 -6.51
CA VAL A 66 10.40 -15.16 -5.15
C VAL A 66 9.13 -14.88 -4.33
N ALA A 67 7.99 -14.63 -4.99
CA ALA A 67 6.71 -14.40 -4.33
C ALA A 67 6.25 -15.57 -3.45
N GLY A 68 6.65 -16.80 -3.78
CA GLY A 68 6.36 -17.99 -2.96
C GLY A 68 7.23 -18.13 -1.71
N THR A 69 8.14 -17.20 -1.44
CA THR A 69 9.12 -17.28 -0.34
C THR A 69 8.94 -16.14 0.65
N ASP A 70 9.46 -16.31 1.87
CA ASP A 70 9.53 -15.26 2.89
C ASP A 70 10.80 -14.39 2.80
N ALA A 71 11.60 -14.55 1.73
CA ALA A 71 12.84 -13.82 1.56
C ALA A 71 12.61 -12.32 1.28
N THR A 72 13.48 -11.47 1.83
CA THR A 72 13.49 -10.04 1.51
C THR A 72 14.02 -9.81 0.09
N VAL A 73 13.30 -9.02 -0.70
CA VAL A 73 13.63 -8.74 -2.10
C VAL A 73 14.10 -7.28 -2.25
N LEU A 74 15.26 -7.09 -2.88
CA LEU A 74 15.76 -5.77 -3.28
C LEU A 74 15.48 -5.53 -4.76
N ILE A 75 14.76 -4.46 -5.08
CA ILE A 75 14.44 -4.06 -6.46
C ILE A 75 15.23 -2.79 -6.79
N THR A 76 16.15 -2.90 -7.74
CA THR A 76 17.00 -1.78 -8.20
C THR A 76 16.59 -1.31 -9.59
N GLY A 77 17.02 -0.10 -9.94
CA GLY A 77 16.75 0.52 -11.23
C GLY A 77 16.57 2.03 -11.11
N GLU A 78 16.66 2.72 -12.25
CA GLU A 78 16.48 4.17 -12.34
C GLU A 78 15.08 4.62 -11.91
N SER A 79 14.91 5.93 -11.68
CA SER A 79 13.60 6.49 -11.37
C SER A 79 12.62 6.23 -12.52
N GLY A 80 11.36 5.89 -12.21
CA GLY A 80 10.33 5.65 -13.22
C GLY A 80 10.34 4.29 -13.92
N THR A 81 11.28 3.37 -13.63
CA THR A 81 11.36 2.04 -14.28
C THR A 81 10.34 1.00 -13.80
N GLY A 82 9.36 1.39 -12.98
CA GLY A 82 8.30 0.48 -12.53
C GLY A 82 8.64 -0.39 -11.32
N LYS A 83 9.64 -0.02 -10.49
CA LYS A 83 10.02 -0.76 -9.28
C LYS A 83 8.85 -1.07 -8.34
N GLU A 84 7.98 -0.10 -8.11
CA GLU A 84 6.78 -0.29 -7.26
C GLU A 84 5.80 -1.30 -7.88
N ALA A 85 5.65 -1.29 -9.21
CA ALA A 85 4.79 -2.26 -9.89
C ALA A 85 5.32 -3.69 -9.71
N VAL A 86 6.63 -3.89 -9.82
CA VAL A 86 7.27 -5.18 -9.56
C VAL A 86 7.06 -5.61 -8.10
N ALA A 87 7.26 -4.72 -7.13
CA ALA A 87 7.01 -5.01 -5.72
C ALA A 87 5.55 -5.43 -5.45
N ARG A 88 4.60 -4.75 -6.07
CA ARG A 88 3.17 -5.07 -5.97
C ARG A 88 2.85 -6.43 -6.60
N ARG A 89 3.49 -6.79 -7.73
CA ARG A 89 3.34 -8.12 -8.33
C ARG A 89 3.81 -9.22 -7.38
N VAL A 90 4.96 -9.03 -6.73
CA VAL A 90 5.48 -9.99 -5.73
C VAL A 90 4.43 -10.19 -4.62
N HIS A 91 3.87 -9.09 -4.09
CA HIS A 91 2.84 -9.17 -3.04
C HIS A 91 1.60 -9.95 -3.48
N VAL A 92 1.03 -9.59 -4.63
CA VAL A 92 -0.20 -10.23 -5.16
C VAL A 92 -0.01 -11.71 -5.49
N ARG A 93 1.21 -12.12 -5.85
CA ARG A 93 1.55 -13.53 -6.14
C ARG A 93 2.02 -14.32 -4.92
N SER A 94 2.09 -13.68 -3.75
CA SER A 94 2.57 -14.32 -2.50
C SER A 94 1.43 -14.90 -1.66
N PRO A 95 1.74 -15.75 -0.66
CA PRO A 95 0.76 -16.18 0.35
C PRO A 95 0.12 -15.02 1.14
N ARG A 96 0.74 -13.83 1.10
CA ARG A 96 0.30 -12.61 1.80
C ARG A 96 -0.59 -11.71 0.95
N ALA A 97 -0.99 -12.14 -0.25
CA ALA A 97 -1.76 -11.34 -1.21
C ALA A 97 -3.07 -10.75 -0.64
N GLN A 98 -3.70 -11.43 0.32
CA GLN A 98 -4.92 -10.94 0.97
C GLN A 98 -4.66 -9.85 2.01
N GLY A 99 -3.44 -9.76 2.53
CA GLY A 99 -3.02 -8.74 3.48
C GLY A 99 -2.72 -7.39 2.82
N PRO A 100 -2.55 -6.33 3.62
CA PRO A 100 -2.28 -5.00 3.09
C PRO A 100 -0.90 -4.91 2.44
N PHE A 101 -0.82 -4.25 1.29
CA PHE A 101 0.44 -3.80 0.70
C PHE A 101 0.71 -2.35 1.08
N VAL A 102 1.73 -2.11 1.91
CA VAL A 102 2.09 -0.76 2.37
C VAL A 102 3.36 -0.31 1.66
N ALA A 103 3.22 0.65 0.75
CA ALA A 103 4.36 1.32 0.12
C ALA A 103 4.77 2.53 0.96
N VAL A 104 6.02 2.55 1.42
CA VAL A 104 6.62 3.69 2.13
C VAL A 104 7.71 4.27 1.25
N ASN A 105 7.59 5.54 0.90
CA ASN A 105 8.65 6.27 0.20
C ASN A 105 9.57 6.94 1.23
N CYS A 106 10.80 6.46 1.34
CA CYS A 106 11.78 6.96 2.31
C CYS A 106 12.55 8.21 1.86
N ALA A 107 12.26 8.76 0.67
CA ALA A 107 12.96 9.93 0.12
C ALA A 107 12.31 11.28 0.48
N ALA A 108 11.41 11.30 1.47
CA ALA A 108 10.70 12.50 1.94
C ALA A 108 11.45 13.20 3.09
#